data_AF-A0A832EXA8-F1
#
_entry.id   AF-A0A832EXA8-F1
#
_cell.length_a   1.000
_cell.length_b   1.000
_cell.length_c   1.000
_cell.angle_alpha   90.00
_cell.angle_beta   90.00
_cell.angle_gamma   90.00
#
_symmetry.space_group_name_H-M   'P 1'
#
loop_
_entity.id
_entity.type
_entity.pdbx_description
1 polymer ?
#
loop_
_entity_poly.entity_id
_entity_poly.type
_entity_poly.pdbx_seq_one_letter_code
_entity_poly.pdbx_strand_id
1 'polypeptide(L)'
;MAACASDGVELQGAAVPAITSLDEFVFGVAPRPVRCGRGVEIGAGKVIPEINFTLPPIDINRDNWPEIRRQYTEMITGVTQRAVDLGVEDLLVEFETLPPMTVHPEWGAEITSLLAEHLQNAFEKHGLRSALRLTPNDTRDHVRPPRMRGGYYWDGMVELFHAAARAGADLIAIESTGGKEISDEGLMSADLRTMVFALGVLAPRDMRFLWTEIVAACREGQIVPSGDTACGFANTAMVLADKRMIPTVFAAVVRVASVPRGLVAYESGAIGPSKDCAYEGPYIKAITGVPISMEGRTAAGA
;
A
#
# COMPACT_ATOMS: atom_id res chain seq x y z
N MET A 1 6.74 -23.50 -11.87
CA MET A 1 8.16 -23.08 -11.97
C MET A 1 8.32 -22.23 -13.22
N ALA A 2 8.07 -20.93 -13.09
CA ALA A 2 8.48 -19.92 -14.05
C ALA A 2 9.30 -18.92 -13.23
N ALA A 3 10.59 -18.84 -13.51
CA ALA A 3 11.51 -17.96 -12.80
C ALA A 3 11.12 -16.50 -13.09
N CYS A 4 10.83 -15.75 -12.03
CA CYS A 4 10.69 -14.30 -12.09
C CYS A 4 12.10 -13.71 -12.30
N ALA A 5 12.50 -13.58 -13.57
CA ALA A 5 13.72 -12.86 -13.91
C ALA A 5 13.40 -11.36 -13.87
N SER A 6 13.66 -10.73 -12.74
CA SER A 6 13.72 -9.27 -12.65
C SER A 6 15.15 -8.84 -12.96
N ASP A 7 15.39 -8.47 -14.21
CA ASP A 7 16.57 -7.69 -14.56
C ASP A 7 16.53 -6.40 -13.74
N GLY A 8 17.54 -6.22 -12.88
CA GLY A 8 17.66 -5.05 -12.03
C GLY A 8 17.77 -3.78 -12.87
N VAL A 9 16.67 -3.03 -12.96
CA VAL A 9 16.66 -1.71 -13.58
C VAL A 9 17.20 -0.71 -12.57
N GLU A 10 18.46 -0.34 -12.74
CA GLU A 10 19.03 0.87 -12.14
C GLU A 10 18.19 2.07 -12.59
N LEU A 11 17.52 2.75 -11.65
CA LEU A 11 16.87 4.03 -11.93
C LEU A 11 17.99 5.03 -12.27
N GLN A 12 18.32 5.16 -13.56
CA GLN A 12 19.13 6.28 -14.05
C GLN A 12 18.52 7.57 -13.49
N GLY A 13 19.34 8.35 -12.80
CA GLY A 13 18.93 9.50 -11.99
C GLY A 13 17.81 10.31 -12.64
N ALA A 14 16.76 10.58 -11.86
CA ALA A 14 15.49 11.18 -12.26
C ALA A 14 15.63 12.60 -12.85
N ALA A 15 16.20 12.73 -14.04
CA ALA A 15 16.30 13.98 -14.78
C ALA A 15 15.14 14.16 -15.79
N VAL A 16 14.45 13.07 -16.16
CA VAL A 16 13.35 13.09 -17.14
C VAL A 16 12.23 12.16 -16.66
N PRO A 17 10.95 12.59 -16.69
CA PRO A 17 9.82 11.72 -16.36
C PRO A 17 9.73 10.55 -17.33
N ALA A 18 9.35 9.37 -16.85
CA ALA A 18 9.15 8.18 -17.67
C ALA A 18 8.02 8.35 -18.71
N ILE A 19 7.06 9.23 -18.44
CA ILE A 19 5.99 9.61 -19.36
C ILE A 19 6.19 11.08 -19.75
N THR A 20 6.51 11.32 -21.02
CA THR A 20 6.83 12.67 -21.52
C THR A 20 5.68 13.35 -22.27
N SER A 21 4.60 12.62 -22.56
CA SER A 21 3.40 13.14 -23.22
C SER A 21 2.15 12.86 -22.41
N LEU A 22 1.21 13.81 -22.40
CA LEU A 22 -0.10 13.62 -21.77
C LEU A 22 -0.94 12.55 -22.48
N ASP A 23 -0.72 12.33 -23.78
CA ASP A 23 -1.43 11.30 -24.55
C ASP A 23 -1.06 9.88 -24.10
N GLU A 24 0.12 9.72 -23.50
CA GLU A 24 0.60 8.45 -22.93
C GLU A 24 0.20 8.30 -21.45
N PHE A 25 -0.29 9.37 -20.83
CA PHE A 25 -0.67 9.40 -19.42
C PHE A 25 -2.13 8.99 -19.20
N VAL A 26 -2.44 7.74 -19.55
CA VAL A 26 -3.81 7.19 -19.55
C VAL A 26 -4.03 6.11 -18.50
N PHE A 27 -5.28 5.86 -18.12
CA PHE A 27 -5.62 4.80 -17.15
C PHE A 27 -5.34 3.41 -17.72
N GLY A 28 -5.02 2.44 -16.84
CA GLY A 28 -4.84 1.03 -17.21
C GLY A 28 -3.54 0.71 -17.96
N VAL A 29 -2.79 1.70 -18.45
CA VAL A 29 -1.50 1.53 -19.12
C VAL A 29 -0.39 2.17 -18.29
N ALA A 30 0.74 1.49 -18.14
CA ALA A 30 1.96 2.02 -17.55
C ALA A 30 3.18 1.55 -18.35
N PRO A 31 4.21 2.39 -18.56
CA PRO A 31 5.45 1.98 -19.22
C PRO A 31 6.12 0.74 -18.61
N ARG A 32 5.91 0.50 -17.30
CA ARG A 32 6.49 -0.63 -16.55
C ARG A 32 5.36 -1.45 -15.92
N PRO A 33 4.64 -2.28 -16.69
CA PRO A 33 3.56 -3.10 -16.16
C PRO A 33 4.10 -4.14 -15.17
N VAL A 34 3.25 -4.59 -14.25
CA VAL A 34 3.59 -5.53 -13.18
C VAL A 34 2.76 -6.80 -13.32
N ARG A 35 3.41 -7.96 -13.21
CA ARG A 35 2.74 -9.27 -13.15
C ARG A 35 2.79 -9.80 -11.73
N CYS A 36 1.65 -10.27 -11.22
CA CYS A 36 1.56 -10.77 -9.86
C CYS A 36 0.41 -11.79 -9.69
N GLY A 37 0.47 -12.53 -8.58
CA GLY A 37 -0.56 -13.47 -8.17
C GLY A 37 -0.96 -14.47 -9.24
N ARG A 38 -2.26 -14.73 -9.33
CA ARG A 38 -2.85 -15.80 -10.14
C ARG A 38 -3.11 -15.32 -11.57
N GLY A 39 -2.07 -14.78 -12.21
CA GLY A 39 -2.10 -14.35 -13.62
C GLY A 39 -2.56 -12.91 -13.86
N VAL A 40 -2.46 -12.03 -12.86
CA VAL A 40 -2.85 -10.63 -12.99
C VAL A 40 -1.72 -9.82 -13.64
N GLU A 41 -2.07 -8.94 -14.58
CA GLU A 41 -1.14 -7.99 -15.22
C GLU A 41 -1.64 -6.54 -15.03
N ILE A 42 -0.96 -5.78 -14.18
CA ILE A 42 -1.33 -4.42 -13.78
C ILE A 42 -0.59 -3.40 -14.65
N GLY A 43 -1.33 -2.44 -15.22
CA GLY A 43 -0.76 -1.45 -16.14
C GLY A 43 -0.58 -1.95 -17.58
N ALA A 44 -1.16 -3.11 -17.93
CA ALA A 44 -1.01 -3.77 -19.22
C ALA A 44 -2.19 -3.54 -20.20
N GLY A 45 -2.87 -2.38 -20.12
CA GLY A 45 -3.96 -2.02 -21.03
C GLY A 45 -5.37 -2.12 -20.44
N LYS A 46 -5.49 -2.43 -19.14
CA LYS A 46 -6.78 -2.57 -18.47
C LYS A 46 -6.74 -1.98 -17.06
N VAL A 47 -7.85 -1.36 -16.66
CA VAL A 47 -8.08 -0.94 -15.27
C VAL A 47 -8.64 -2.13 -14.50
N ILE A 48 -8.04 -2.45 -13.37
CA ILE A 48 -8.39 -3.59 -12.52
C ILE A 48 -9.09 -3.05 -11.26
N PRO A 49 -10.25 -3.58 -10.86
CA PRO A 49 -10.84 -3.25 -9.58
C PRO A 49 -9.95 -3.75 -8.44
N GLU A 50 -9.64 -2.84 -7.52
CA GLU A 50 -9.05 -3.17 -6.22
C GLU A 50 -10.14 -3.00 -5.15
N ILE A 51 -10.33 -4.03 -4.34
CA ILE A 51 -11.28 -4.01 -3.23
C ILE A 51 -10.52 -4.11 -1.91
N ASN A 52 -10.78 -3.15 -1.03
CA ASN A 52 -10.36 -3.16 0.36
C ASN A 52 -11.59 -3.44 1.24
N PHE A 53 -11.39 -4.15 2.34
CA PHE A 53 -12.40 -4.37 3.36
C PHE A 53 -11.73 -4.47 4.73
N THR A 54 -12.48 -4.07 5.76
CA THR A 54 -12.02 -4.14 7.14
C THR A 54 -13.12 -4.69 8.03
N LEU A 55 -12.74 -5.12 9.23
CA LEU A 55 -13.69 -5.57 10.24
C LEU A 55 -14.58 -4.39 10.68
N PRO A 56 -15.86 -4.65 11.03
CA PRO A 56 -16.62 -3.69 11.82
C PRO A 56 -15.89 -3.42 13.15
N PRO A 57 -16.19 -2.31 13.85
CA PRO A 57 -15.54 -2.00 15.13
C PRO A 57 -15.60 -3.18 16.11
N ILE A 58 -14.43 -3.79 16.37
CA ILE A 58 -14.24 -4.96 17.22
C ILE A 58 -12.85 -4.92 17.85
N ASP A 59 -12.76 -5.23 19.14
CA ASP A 59 -11.47 -5.41 19.81
C ASP A 59 -10.84 -6.71 19.35
N ILE A 60 -9.64 -6.68 18.78
CA ILE A 60 -8.94 -7.89 18.34
C ILE A 60 -8.16 -8.50 19.51
N ASN A 61 -8.51 -9.72 19.88
CA ASN A 61 -7.78 -10.48 20.88
C ASN A 61 -7.89 -11.99 20.61
N ARG A 62 -7.21 -12.79 21.43
CA ARG A 62 -7.18 -14.24 21.27
C ARG A 62 -8.54 -14.90 21.49
N ASP A 63 -9.38 -14.35 22.36
CA ASP A 63 -10.64 -14.98 22.76
C ASP A 63 -11.69 -14.91 21.64
N ASN A 64 -11.66 -13.85 20.82
CA ASN A 64 -12.55 -13.69 19.67
C ASN A 64 -11.90 -13.96 18.31
N TRP A 65 -10.67 -14.49 18.29
CA TRP A 65 -9.97 -14.82 17.05
C TRP A 65 -10.76 -15.75 16.09
N PRO A 66 -11.49 -16.79 16.56
CA PRO A 66 -12.32 -17.59 15.68
C PRO A 66 -13.42 -16.80 14.96
N GLU A 67 -13.99 -15.80 15.64
CA GLU A 67 -15.01 -14.92 15.09
C GLU A 67 -14.42 -13.96 14.05
N ILE A 68 -13.23 -13.41 14.32
CA ILE A 68 -12.49 -12.58 13.36
C ILE A 68 -12.21 -13.36 12.07
N ARG A 69 -11.71 -14.60 12.18
CA ARG A 69 -11.47 -15.47 11.01
C ARG A 69 -12.76 -15.71 10.23
N ARG A 70 -13.87 -16.00 10.91
CA ARG A 70 -15.19 -16.19 10.28
C ARG A 70 -15.61 -14.97 9.47
N GLN A 71 -15.46 -13.76 10.02
CA GLN A 71 -15.81 -12.53 9.31
C GLN A 71 -14.96 -12.30 8.05
N TYR A 72 -13.64 -12.52 8.12
CA TYR A 72 -12.80 -12.45 6.92
C TYR A 72 -13.16 -13.50 5.87
N THR A 73 -13.47 -14.74 6.29
CA THR A 73 -13.98 -15.79 5.40
C THR A 73 -15.27 -15.35 4.69
N GLU A 74 -16.22 -14.76 5.41
CA GLU A 74 -17.47 -14.28 4.83
C GLU A 74 -17.25 -13.14 3.84
N MET A 75 -16.41 -12.17 4.19
CA MET A 75 -16.05 -11.05 3.31
C MET A 75 -15.42 -11.54 2.00
N ILE A 76 -14.37 -12.37 2.06
CA ILE A 76 -13.67 -12.83 0.85
C ILE A 76 -14.52 -13.77 0.01
N THR A 77 -15.37 -14.59 0.64
CA THR A 77 -16.33 -15.43 -0.08
C THR A 77 -17.34 -14.58 -0.84
N GLY A 78 -17.90 -13.55 -0.19
CA GLY A 78 -18.82 -12.60 -0.83
C GLY A 78 -18.17 -11.83 -1.98
N VAL A 79 -16.94 -11.35 -1.79
CA VAL A 79 -16.15 -10.62 -2.80
C VAL A 79 -15.89 -11.50 -4.02
N THR A 80 -15.35 -12.70 -3.83
CA THR A 80 -15.00 -13.60 -4.94
C THR A 80 -16.23 -14.11 -5.68
N GLN A 81 -17.31 -14.47 -4.97
CA GLN A 81 -18.58 -14.85 -5.60
C GLN A 81 -19.14 -13.70 -6.44
N ARG A 82 -19.16 -12.48 -5.89
CA ARG A 82 -19.66 -11.30 -6.62
C ARG A 82 -18.81 -10.99 -7.86
N ALA A 83 -17.48 -11.11 -7.76
CA ALA A 83 -16.59 -10.91 -8.90
C ALA A 83 -16.89 -11.89 -10.03
N VAL A 84 -17.11 -13.17 -9.71
CA VAL A 84 -17.51 -14.21 -10.67
C VAL A 84 -18.88 -13.90 -11.29
N ASP A 85 -19.89 -13.57 -10.46
CA ASP A 85 -21.24 -13.27 -10.93
C ASP A 85 -21.29 -12.07 -11.90
N LEU A 86 -20.40 -11.10 -11.71
CA LEU A 86 -20.28 -9.90 -12.54
C LEU A 86 -19.35 -10.09 -13.75
N GLY A 87 -18.70 -11.25 -13.90
CA GLY A 87 -17.74 -11.49 -14.99
C GLY A 87 -16.46 -10.66 -14.89
N VAL A 88 -16.02 -10.32 -13.67
CA VAL A 88 -14.74 -9.65 -13.45
C VAL A 88 -13.59 -10.61 -13.81
N GLU A 89 -12.74 -10.22 -14.76
CA GLU A 89 -11.64 -11.12 -15.20
C GLU A 89 -10.37 -11.03 -14.34
N ASP A 90 -10.12 -9.86 -13.73
CA ASP A 90 -8.96 -9.56 -12.89
C ASP A 90 -9.43 -8.84 -11.64
N LEU A 91 -8.99 -9.29 -10.47
CA LEU A 91 -9.35 -8.69 -9.18
C LEU A 91 -8.09 -8.50 -8.31
N LEU A 92 -7.89 -7.30 -7.80
CA LEU A 92 -6.94 -7.06 -6.72
C LEU A 92 -7.71 -6.99 -5.40
N VAL A 93 -7.28 -7.76 -4.40
CA VAL A 93 -7.81 -7.68 -3.04
C VAL A 93 -6.74 -7.11 -2.15
N GLU A 94 -7.07 -6.08 -1.39
CA GLU A 94 -6.19 -5.52 -0.38
C GLU A 94 -6.64 -5.94 1.01
N PHE A 95 -5.69 -6.43 1.79
CA PHE A 95 -5.82 -6.64 3.22
C PHE A 95 -4.93 -5.66 3.97
N GLU A 96 -5.55 -4.61 4.50
CA GLU A 96 -4.94 -3.74 5.50
C GLU A 96 -5.05 -4.39 6.87
N THR A 97 -3.89 -4.69 7.47
CA THR A 97 -3.90 -5.26 8.81
C THR A 97 -4.38 -4.20 9.80
N LEU A 98 -5.20 -4.61 10.76
CA LEU A 98 -5.44 -3.79 11.94
C LEU A 98 -4.21 -3.87 12.87
N PRO A 99 -3.91 -2.84 13.69
CA PRO A 99 -2.64 -2.79 14.41
C PRO A 99 -2.29 -4.03 15.25
N PRO A 100 -3.25 -4.68 15.96
CA PRO A 100 -2.95 -5.92 16.69
C PRO A 100 -2.43 -7.05 15.79
N MET A 101 -2.79 -7.09 14.51
CA MET A 101 -2.36 -8.09 13.53
C MET A 101 -0.95 -7.83 12.98
N THR A 102 -0.41 -6.61 13.13
CA THR A 102 1.00 -6.32 12.86
C THR A 102 1.86 -6.52 14.10
N VAL A 103 1.31 -6.19 15.28
CA VAL A 103 1.94 -6.41 16.59
C VAL A 103 2.10 -7.89 16.90
N HIS A 104 1.10 -8.69 16.51
CA HIS A 104 1.11 -10.15 16.54
C HIS A 104 1.15 -10.66 15.09
N PRO A 105 2.35 -10.72 14.46
CA PRO A 105 2.50 -10.99 13.03
C PRO A 105 1.88 -12.33 12.60
N GLU A 106 1.77 -13.30 13.52
CA GLU A 106 1.10 -14.58 13.27
C GLU A 106 -0.40 -14.40 12.94
N TRP A 107 -1.06 -13.39 13.51
CA TRP A 107 -2.45 -13.07 13.22
C TRP A 107 -2.62 -12.47 11.83
N GLY A 108 -1.74 -11.53 11.45
CA GLY A 108 -1.70 -10.97 10.10
C GLY A 108 -1.42 -12.03 9.04
N ALA A 109 -0.46 -12.92 9.30
CA ALA A 109 -0.13 -14.03 8.41
C ALA A 109 -1.27 -15.05 8.26
N GLU A 110 -1.99 -15.36 9.35
CA GLU A 110 -3.12 -16.29 9.30
C GLU A 110 -4.28 -15.75 8.46
N ILE A 111 -4.66 -14.48 8.62
CA ILE A 111 -5.71 -13.87 7.78
C ILE A 111 -5.24 -13.77 6.32
N THR A 112 -3.99 -13.41 6.06
CA THR A 112 -3.42 -13.40 4.70
C THR A 112 -3.56 -14.79 4.04
N SER A 113 -3.22 -15.85 4.79
CA SER A 113 -3.31 -17.24 4.31
C SER A 113 -4.75 -17.65 3.99
N LEU A 114 -5.69 -17.28 4.86
CA LEU A 114 -7.11 -17.49 4.66
C LEU A 114 -7.59 -16.80 3.37
N LEU A 115 -7.27 -15.53 3.19
CA LEU A 115 -7.68 -14.77 1.99
C LEU A 115 -7.06 -15.37 0.72
N ALA A 116 -5.78 -15.72 0.76
CA ALA A 116 -5.05 -16.31 -0.36
C ALA A 116 -5.63 -17.67 -0.79
N GLU A 117 -6.09 -18.49 0.16
CA GLU A 117 -6.75 -19.77 -0.11
C GLU A 117 -8.08 -19.58 -0.84
N HIS A 118 -8.89 -18.61 -0.40
CA HIS A 118 -10.17 -18.31 -1.07
C HIS A 118 -9.96 -17.78 -2.49
N LEU A 119 -8.96 -16.93 -2.72
CA LEU A 119 -8.58 -16.46 -4.04
C LEU A 119 -8.08 -17.59 -4.94
N GLN A 120 -7.29 -18.51 -4.40
CA GLN A 120 -6.83 -19.70 -5.13
C GLN A 120 -8.00 -20.59 -5.54
N ASN A 121 -8.93 -20.84 -4.63
CA ASN A 121 -10.15 -21.61 -4.90
C ASN A 121 -11.01 -20.97 -6.00
N ALA A 122 -11.15 -19.63 -6.01
CA ALA A 122 -11.88 -18.92 -7.03
C ALA A 122 -11.22 -19.00 -8.41
N PHE A 123 -9.88 -18.91 -8.45
CA PHE A 123 -9.11 -19.12 -9.68
C PHE A 123 -9.30 -20.54 -10.23
N GLU A 124 -9.17 -21.57 -9.39
CA GLU A 124 -9.28 -22.97 -9.83
C GLU A 124 -10.68 -23.36 -10.29
N LYS A 125 -11.72 -22.86 -9.62
CA LYS A 125 -13.12 -23.22 -9.92
C LYS A 125 -13.72 -22.38 -11.05
N HIS A 126 -13.35 -21.11 -11.14
CA HIS A 126 -14.03 -20.14 -12.00
C HIS A 126 -13.10 -19.39 -12.96
N GLY A 127 -11.78 -19.58 -12.86
CA GLY A 127 -10.80 -18.87 -13.68
C GLY A 127 -10.61 -17.40 -13.29
N LEU A 128 -11.10 -16.96 -12.13
CA LEU A 128 -10.95 -15.59 -11.65
C LEU A 128 -9.47 -15.30 -11.36
N ARG A 129 -8.81 -14.50 -12.20
CA ARG A 129 -7.43 -14.07 -11.96
C ARG A 129 -7.42 -13.05 -10.83
N SER A 130 -6.55 -13.25 -9.86
CA SER A 130 -6.50 -12.35 -8.70
C SER A 130 -5.13 -12.24 -8.06
N ALA A 131 -4.92 -11.14 -7.36
CA ALA A 131 -3.76 -10.91 -6.52
C ALA A 131 -4.18 -10.39 -5.14
N LEU A 132 -3.38 -10.71 -4.12
CA LEU A 132 -3.56 -10.26 -2.74
C LEU A 132 -2.46 -9.26 -2.37
N ARG A 133 -2.83 -8.01 -2.10
CA ARG A 133 -1.95 -7.03 -1.48
C ARG A 133 -2.08 -7.14 0.04
N LEU A 134 -0.97 -7.39 0.73
CA LEU A 134 -0.87 -7.22 2.17
C LEU A 134 -0.34 -5.82 2.47
N THR A 135 -1.07 -5.10 3.32
CA THR A 135 -0.69 -3.75 3.76
C THR A 135 -0.57 -3.73 5.29
N PRO A 136 0.63 -4.03 5.84
CA PRO A 136 0.85 -3.98 7.27
C PRO A 136 0.68 -2.55 7.81
N ASN A 137 0.08 -2.42 9.00
CA ASN A 137 -0.07 -1.13 9.66
C ASN A 137 1.29 -0.69 10.22
N ASP A 138 1.67 0.57 10.00
CA ASP A 138 2.90 1.10 10.58
C ASP A 138 2.71 1.44 12.08
N THR A 139 2.96 0.44 12.92
CA THR A 139 2.75 0.55 14.37
C THR A 139 3.89 1.24 15.12
N ARG A 140 4.93 1.72 14.40
CA ARG A 140 6.12 2.35 15.02
C ARG A 140 5.83 3.68 15.72
N ASP A 141 4.70 4.32 15.42
CA ASP A 141 4.21 5.56 16.06
C ASP A 141 3.31 5.31 17.30
N HIS A 142 3.17 4.04 17.74
CA HIS A 142 2.36 3.72 18.93
C HIS A 142 3.03 4.08 20.26
N VAL A 143 4.30 4.46 20.23
CA VAL A 143 5.05 4.98 21.39
C VAL A 143 5.49 6.41 21.10
N ARG A 144 5.50 7.26 22.14
CA ARG A 144 5.94 8.66 22.01
C ARG A 144 7.13 8.93 22.95
N PRO A 145 8.30 9.36 22.44
CA PRO A 145 8.63 9.53 21.01
C PRO A 145 8.70 8.20 20.23
N PRO A 146 8.46 8.21 18.91
CA PRO A 146 8.43 6.98 18.11
C PRO A 146 9.79 6.31 18.03
N ARG A 147 9.77 4.98 17.93
CA ARG A 147 10.97 4.15 17.76
C ARG A 147 10.99 3.55 16.36
N MET A 148 11.37 4.36 15.38
CA MET A 148 11.24 4.04 13.96
C MET A 148 12.15 2.91 13.44
N ARG A 149 13.21 2.57 14.19
CA ARG A 149 14.29 1.67 13.71
C ARG A 149 14.56 0.47 14.60
N GLY A 150 13.65 0.14 15.51
CA GLY A 150 13.83 -1.01 16.38
C GLY A 150 12.88 -1.08 17.56
N GLY A 151 12.86 -2.25 18.19
CA GLY A 151 11.97 -2.58 19.29
C GLY A 151 10.68 -3.23 18.80
N TYR A 152 9.84 -3.61 19.75
CA TYR A 152 8.73 -4.53 19.56
C TYR A 152 7.85 -4.28 18.31
N TYR A 153 7.46 -3.03 18.06
CA TYR A 153 6.64 -2.68 16.90
C TYR A 153 7.37 -2.85 15.55
N TRP A 154 8.66 -2.49 15.50
CA TRP A 154 9.48 -2.74 14.33
C TRP A 154 9.69 -4.23 14.10
N ASP A 155 10.00 -4.97 15.16
CA ASP A 155 10.29 -6.40 15.08
C ASP A 155 9.07 -7.18 14.54
N GLY A 156 7.85 -6.85 15.01
CA GLY A 156 6.60 -7.44 14.49
C GLY A 156 6.34 -7.10 13.01
N MET A 157 6.62 -5.87 12.58
CA MET A 157 6.52 -5.48 11.16
C MET A 157 7.47 -6.29 10.28
N VAL A 158 8.75 -6.40 10.67
CA VAL A 158 9.75 -7.17 9.93
C VAL A 158 9.34 -8.64 9.82
N GLU A 159 8.91 -9.24 10.94
CA GLU A 159 8.44 -10.63 10.92
C GLU A 159 7.26 -10.82 9.95
N LEU A 160 6.29 -9.91 9.96
CA LEU A 160 5.15 -9.98 9.04
C LEU A 160 5.58 -9.79 7.56
N PHE A 161 6.49 -8.86 7.27
CA PHE A 161 7.02 -8.66 5.90
C PHE A 161 7.64 -9.95 5.37
N HIS A 162 8.50 -10.61 6.15
CA HIS A 162 9.15 -11.86 5.76
C HIS A 162 8.21 -13.08 5.80
N ALA A 163 7.05 -12.99 6.46
CA ALA A 163 6.01 -14.02 6.43
C ALA A 163 5.04 -13.88 5.25
N ALA A 164 4.90 -12.68 4.68
CA ALA A 164 3.89 -12.32 3.69
C ALA A 164 3.79 -13.32 2.52
N ALA A 165 4.91 -13.63 1.87
CA ALA A 165 4.92 -14.54 0.72
C ALA A 165 4.52 -15.97 1.09
N ARG A 166 4.99 -16.47 2.25
CA ARG A 166 4.60 -17.81 2.75
C ARG A 166 3.13 -17.86 3.13
N ALA A 167 2.57 -16.73 3.57
CA ALA A 167 1.15 -16.57 3.84
C ALA A 167 0.32 -16.34 2.56
N GLY A 168 0.93 -16.29 1.38
CA GLY A 168 0.20 -16.19 0.11
C GLY A 168 -0.18 -14.77 -0.32
N ALA A 169 0.44 -13.73 0.27
CA ALA A 169 0.40 -12.39 -0.30
C ALA A 169 1.18 -12.35 -1.62
N ASP A 170 0.70 -11.57 -2.56
CA ASP A 170 1.33 -11.36 -3.88
C ASP A 170 2.05 -10.02 -3.98
N LEU A 171 1.66 -9.06 -3.14
CA LEU A 171 2.26 -7.73 -3.03
C LEU A 171 2.37 -7.29 -1.57
N ILE A 172 3.38 -6.47 -1.24
CA ILE A 172 3.45 -5.73 0.02
C ILE A 172 3.35 -4.23 -0.26
N ALA A 173 2.46 -3.56 0.46
CA ALA A 173 2.38 -2.11 0.56
C ALA A 173 2.39 -1.67 2.04
N ILE A 174 2.49 -0.38 2.30
CA ILE A 174 2.41 0.17 3.67
C ILE A 174 2.02 1.65 3.64
N GLU A 175 1.40 2.13 4.71
CA GLU A 175 1.18 3.56 4.96
C GLU A 175 2.14 4.04 6.05
N SER A 176 3.37 4.39 5.67
CA SER A 176 4.42 4.61 6.67
C SER A 176 4.34 5.98 7.36
N THR A 177 4.73 6.02 8.63
CA THR A 177 4.49 7.15 9.54
C THR A 177 5.74 7.98 9.87
N GLY A 178 6.92 7.67 9.31
CA GLY A 178 8.14 8.41 9.64
C GLY A 178 8.07 9.90 9.34
N GLY A 179 8.37 10.74 10.34
CA GLY A 179 8.23 12.19 10.28
C GLY A 179 6.90 12.70 10.83
N LYS A 180 5.95 11.81 11.15
CA LYS A 180 4.64 12.17 11.69
C LYS A 180 4.74 12.85 13.05
N GLU A 181 5.79 12.51 13.82
CA GLU A 181 6.05 13.04 15.15
C GLU A 181 6.19 14.56 15.21
N ILE A 182 6.54 15.20 14.09
CA ILE A 182 6.54 16.67 13.96
C ILE A 182 5.44 17.18 13.01
N SER A 183 4.99 16.35 12.05
CA SER A 183 4.00 16.82 11.08
C SER A 183 2.63 17.02 11.70
N ASP A 184 2.25 16.24 12.73
CA ASP A 184 0.93 16.40 13.37
C ASP A 184 0.75 17.83 13.91
N GLU A 185 1.74 18.36 14.61
CA GLU A 185 1.72 19.75 15.10
C GLU A 185 1.82 20.77 13.96
N GLY A 186 2.67 20.48 12.96
CA GLY A 186 2.81 21.32 11.76
C GLY A 186 1.52 21.44 10.95
N LEU A 187 0.73 20.36 10.85
CA LEU A 187 -0.58 20.36 10.21
C LEU A 187 -1.57 21.23 10.99
N MET A 188 -1.66 21.04 12.31
CA MET A 188 -2.62 21.78 13.16
C MET A 188 -2.37 23.30 13.17
N SER A 189 -1.12 23.72 12.96
CA SER A 189 -0.71 25.13 12.88
C SER A 189 -0.59 25.67 11.45
N ALA A 190 -0.86 24.84 10.43
CA ALA A 190 -0.59 25.14 9.02
C ALA A 190 0.86 25.65 8.77
N ASP A 191 1.83 25.12 9.51
CA ASP A 191 3.24 25.50 9.38
C ASP A 191 3.89 24.78 8.20
N LEU A 192 4.01 25.51 7.10
CA LEU A 192 4.63 25.01 5.88
C LEU A 192 6.11 24.63 6.07
N ARG A 193 6.85 25.32 6.95
CA ARG A 193 8.27 25.01 7.17
C ARG A 193 8.42 23.66 7.84
N THR A 194 7.61 23.40 8.87
CA THR A 194 7.56 22.09 9.54
C THR A 194 7.13 21.00 8.57
N MET A 195 6.12 21.23 7.73
CA MET A 195 5.69 20.23 6.74
C MET A 195 6.76 19.92 5.69
N VAL A 196 7.45 20.93 5.17
CA VAL A 196 8.56 20.74 4.22
C VAL A 196 9.71 19.98 4.87
N PHE A 197 10.02 20.25 6.14
CA PHE A 197 11.04 19.49 6.86
C PHE A 197 10.61 18.05 7.14
N ALA A 198 9.38 17.82 7.58
CA ALA A 198 8.84 16.48 7.82
C ALA A 198 8.86 15.64 6.53
N LEU A 199 8.24 16.13 5.46
CA LEU A 199 8.07 15.39 4.20
C LEU A 199 9.31 15.41 3.30
N GLY A 200 10.14 16.44 3.36
CA GLY A 200 11.33 16.58 2.53
C GLY A 200 12.61 16.01 3.15
N VAL A 201 12.63 15.80 4.48
CA VAL A 201 13.87 15.45 5.19
C VAL A 201 13.71 14.25 6.12
N LEU A 202 12.71 14.22 7.01
CA LEU A 202 12.55 13.11 7.95
C LEU A 202 11.92 11.89 7.29
N ALA A 203 10.77 12.07 6.65
CA ALA A 203 10.03 10.99 6.01
C ALA A 203 10.85 10.29 4.91
N PRO A 204 11.57 10.97 4.01
CA PRO A 204 12.40 10.30 3.00
C PRO A 204 13.51 9.42 3.61
N ARG A 205 14.05 9.78 4.77
CA ARG A 205 15.07 8.97 5.47
C ARG A 205 14.47 7.72 6.12
N ASP A 206 13.27 7.83 6.67
CA ASP A 206 12.54 6.67 7.17
C ASP A 206 12.10 5.75 6.03
N MET A 207 11.52 6.32 4.97
CA MET A 207 11.14 5.61 3.75
C MET A 207 12.29 4.78 3.20
N ARG A 208 13.51 5.35 3.09
CA ARG A 208 14.66 4.59 2.59
C ARG A 208 15.02 3.41 3.49
N PHE A 209 14.97 3.59 4.80
CA PHE A 209 15.24 2.52 5.76
C PHE A 209 14.18 1.41 5.64
N LEU A 210 12.90 1.78 5.72
CA LEU A 210 11.76 0.88 5.67
C LEU A 210 11.66 0.12 4.34
N TRP A 211 11.75 0.83 3.21
CA TRP A 211 11.59 0.24 1.89
C TRP A 211 12.77 -0.64 1.48
N THR A 212 13.97 -0.41 2.01
CA THR A 212 15.08 -1.36 1.84
C THR A 212 14.70 -2.72 2.43
N GLU A 213 14.09 -2.74 3.63
CA GLU A 213 13.66 -3.97 4.30
C GLU A 213 12.49 -4.65 3.57
N ILE A 214 11.44 -3.89 3.21
CA ILE A 214 10.29 -4.44 2.47
C ILE A 214 10.73 -5.03 1.13
N VAL A 215 11.60 -4.34 0.38
CA VAL A 215 12.12 -4.84 -0.89
C VAL A 215 12.97 -6.10 -0.69
N ALA A 216 13.74 -6.20 0.40
CA ALA A 216 14.48 -7.41 0.74
C ALA A 216 13.53 -8.59 1.00
N ALA A 217 12.50 -8.40 1.82
CA ALA A 217 11.47 -9.41 2.10
C ALA A 217 10.70 -9.84 0.83
N CYS A 218 10.31 -8.89 -0.02
CA CYS A 218 9.65 -9.18 -1.29
C CYS A 218 10.55 -9.97 -2.24
N ARG A 219 11.85 -9.64 -2.32
CA ARG A 219 12.81 -10.39 -3.14
C ARG A 219 13.01 -11.81 -2.64
N GLU A 220 13.14 -12.00 -1.33
CA GLU A 220 13.25 -13.34 -0.71
C GLU A 220 12.00 -14.18 -0.99
N GLY A 221 10.82 -13.57 -0.83
CA GLY A 221 9.53 -14.21 -1.06
C GLY A 221 9.10 -14.33 -2.52
N GLN A 222 9.84 -13.72 -3.45
CA GLN A 222 9.48 -13.59 -4.88
C GLN A 222 8.10 -12.98 -5.12
N ILE A 223 7.73 -12.00 -4.30
CA ILE A 223 6.47 -11.23 -4.40
C ILE A 223 6.77 -9.76 -4.74
N VAL A 224 5.73 -8.99 -5.06
CA VAL A 224 5.92 -7.63 -5.57
C VAL A 224 6.08 -6.61 -4.43
N PRO A 225 7.17 -5.81 -4.41
CA PRO A 225 7.23 -4.61 -3.60
C PRO A 225 6.38 -3.52 -4.26
N SER A 226 5.19 -3.25 -3.71
CA SER A 226 4.13 -2.44 -4.34
C SER A 226 4.44 -0.94 -4.27
N GLY A 227 4.05 -0.28 -3.17
CA GLY A 227 4.29 1.14 -2.95
C GLY A 227 3.79 1.60 -1.58
N ASP A 228 4.05 2.87 -1.29
CA ASP A 228 3.66 3.54 -0.04
C ASP A 228 2.67 4.66 -0.33
N THR A 229 2.17 5.29 0.71
CA THR A 229 1.31 6.47 0.68
C THR A 229 1.65 7.41 1.83
N ALA A 230 1.64 8.71 1.57
CA ALA A 230 1.72 9.73 2.61
C ALA A 230 0.36 9.98 3.28
N CYS A 231 -0.44 8.93 3.48
CA CYS A 231 -1.80 9.02 4.03
C CYS A 231 -1.84 9.76 5.38
N GLY A 232 -0.98 9.35 6.32
CA GLY A 232 -0.83 9.99 7.63
C GLY A 232 -0.35 11.44 7.63
N PHE A 233 -0.07 12.02 6.45
CA PHE A 233 0.35 13.40 6.23
C PHE A 233 -0.65 14.13 5.32
N ALA A 234 -0.65 13.79 4.03
CA ALA A 234 -1.39 14.50 2.99
C ALA A 234 -2.88 14.18 3.00
N ASN A 235 -3.30 12.94 3.33
CA ASN A 235 -4.72 12.64 3.51
C ASN A 235 -5.24 13.25 4.82
N THR A 236 -4.42 13.26 5.89
CA THR A 236 -4.75 14.01 7.11
C THR A 236 -4.96 15.49 6.81
N ALA A 237 -4.07 16.14 6.03
CA ALA A 237 -4.25 17.53 5.60
C ALA A 237 -5.53 17.73 4.78
N MET A 238 -5.84 16.81 3.86
CA MET A 238 -7.07 16.84 3.06
C MET A 238 -8.33 16.81 3.94
N VAL A 239 -8.39 15.89 4.91
CA VAL A 239 -9.52 15.77 5.84
C VAL A 239 -9.63 16.99 6.76
N LEU A 240 -8.51 17.50 7.28
CA LEU A 240 -8.50 18.72 8.08
C LEU A 240 -9.00 19.94 7.29
N ALA A 241 -8.64 20.04 6.01
CA ALA A 241 -9.12 21.10 5.14
C ALA A 241 -10.62 20.98 4.82
N ASP A 242 -11.12 19.76 4.60
CA ASP A 242 -12.57 19.51 4.40
C ASP A 242 -13.38 19.93 5.65
N LYS A 243 -12.85 19.62 6.83
CA LYS A 243 -13.38 20.09 8.13
C LYS A 243 -13.15 21.59 8.39
N ARG A 244 -12.57 22.33 7.45
CA ARG A 244 -12.25 23.77 7.54
C ARG A 244 -11.33 24.13 8.72
N MET A 245 -10.51 23.18 9.18
CA MET A 245 -9.54 23.38 10.26
C MET A 245 -8.23 24.00 9.74
N ILE A 246 -7.90 23.76 8.47
CA ILE A 246 -6.73 24.33 7.78
C ILE A 246 -7.12 24.82 6.38
N PRO A 247 -6.34 25.72 5.75
CA PRO A 247 -6.63 26.19 4.40
C PRO A 247 -6.52 25.06 3.35
N THR A 248 -7.46 24.99 2.40
CA THR A 248 -7.41 24.01 1.29
C THR A 248 -6.15 24.16 0.43
N VAL A 249 -5.67 25.39 0.21
CA VAL A 249 -4.42 25.64 -0.52
C VAL A 249 -3.21 25.05 0.21
N PHE A 250 -3.22 25.06 1.55
CA PHE A 250 -2.16 24.45 2.35
C PHE A 250 -2.19 22.92 2.19
N ALA A 251 -3.36 22.28 2.28
CA ALA A 251 -3.49 20.85 2.04
C ALA A 251 -3.04 20.43 0.63
N ALA A 252 -3.36 21.24 -0.40
CA ALA A 252 -2.88 21.00 -1.76
C ALA A 252 -1.34 21.08 -1.87
N VAL A 253 -0.71 22.04 -1.18
CA VAL A 253 0.77 22.13 -1.12
C VAL A 253 1.36 20.92 -0.39
N VAL A 254 0.75 20.48 0.73
CA VAL A 254 1.19 19.27 1.45
C VAL A 254 1.14 18.03 0.54
N ARG A 255 0.11 17.89 -0.32
CA ARG A 255 0.05 16.82 -1.31
C ARG A 255 1.21 16.84 -2.29
N VAL A 256 1.58 18.01 -2.80
CA VAL A 256 2.74 18.11 -3.71
C VAL A 256 4.04 17.82 -2.95
N ALA A 257 4.14 18.29 -1.70
CA ALA A 257 5.30 18.03 -0.84
C ALA A 257 5.47 16.54 -0.48
N SER A 258 4.42 15.71 -0.56
CA SER A 258 4.53 14.27 -0.32
C SER A 258 5.09 13.48 -1.50
N VAL A 259 5.09 14.03 -2.72
CA VAL A 259 5.63 13.38 -3.93
C VAL A 259 7.08 12.92 -3.74
N PRO A 260 8.05 13.77 -3.36
CA PRO A 260 9.44 13.34 -3.17
C PRO A 260 9.59 12.28 -2.07
N ARG A 261 8.73 12.30 -1.03
CA ARG A 261 8.68 11.24 -0.01
C ARG A 261 8.24 9.92 -0.64
N GLY A 262 7.14 9.92 -1.39
CA GLY A 262 6.59 8.73 -2.04
C GLY A 262 7.56 8.11 -3.06
N LEU A 263 8.30 8.94 -3.81
CA LEU A 263 9.30 8.48 -4.77
C LEU A 263 10.38 7.59 -4.16
N VAL A 264 10.73 7.78 -2.89
CA VAL A 264 11.78 7.01 -2.22
C VAL A 264 11.48 5.51 -2.19
N ALA A 265 10.21 5.08 -2.12
CA ALA A 265 9.86 3.67 -2.21
C ALA A 265 10.36 3.06 -3.53
N TYR A 266 10.13 3.77 -4.64
CA TYR A 266 10.50 3.34 -5.98
C TYR A 266 12.01 3.44 -6.21
N GLU A 267 12.66 4.49 -5.71
CA GLU A 267 14.12 4.59 -5.67
C GLU A 267 14.76 3.43 -4.89
N SER A 268 14.06 2.89 -3.89
CA SER A 268 14.52 1.77 -3.06
C SER A 268 14.17 0.39 -3.66
N GLY A 269 13.39 0.35 -4.75
CA GLY A 269 13.10 -0.88 -5.50
C GLY A 269 11.63 -1.30 -5.56
N ALA A 270 10.69 -0.48 -5.08
CA ALA A 270 9.27 -0.69 -5.33
C ALA A 270 8.96 -0.56 -6.84
N ILE A 271 8.03 -1.37 -7.34
CA ILE A 271 7.69 -1.42 -8.78
C ILE A 271 6.21 -1.14 -9.06
N GLY A 272 5.45 -0.80 -8.04
CA GLY A 272 4.01 -0.55 -8.13
C GLY A 272 3.17 -1.83 -8.10
N PRO A 273 1.83 -1.70 -8.15
CA PRO A 273 1.08 -0.44 -8.06
C PRO A 273 1.31 0.35 -6.76
N SER A 274 1.13 1.67 -6.78
CA SER A 274 1.04 2.48 -5.54
C SER A 274 -0.14 2.02 -4.66
N LYS A 275 -0.18 2.50 -3.41
CA LYS A 275 -1.40 2.44 -2.58
C LYS A 275 -2.54 3.23 -3.23
N ASP A 276 -3.77 2.77 -2.98
CA ASP A 276 -5.02 3.38 -3.44
C ASP A 276 -5.25 4.80 -2.92
N CYS A 277 -4.97 5.02 -1.63
CA CYS A 277 -5.10 6.32 -0.97
C CYS A 277 -3.91 7.27 -1.24
N ALA A 278 -2.94 6.85 -2.07
CA ALA A 278 -1.82 7.67 -2.49
C ALA A 278 -2.25 8.62 -3.61
N TYR A 279 -2.94 9.72 -3.27
CA TYR A 279 -3.34 10.73 -4.28
C TYR A 279 -2.13 11.45 -4.94
N GLU A 280 -0.92 11.28 -4.41
CA GLU A 280 0.32 11.64 -5.10
C GLU A 280 0.69 10.68 -6.25
N GLY A 281 -0.01 9.54 -6.37
CA GLY A 281 0.19 8.48 -7.37
C GLY A 281 0.31 8.98 -8.81
N PRO A 282 -0.48 9.95 -9.30
CA PRO A 282 -0.29 10.49 -10.64
C PRO A 282 1.12 11.06 -10.88
N TYR A 283 1.71 11.74 -9.89
CA TYR A 283 3.09 12.22 -10.00
C TYR A 283 4.08 11.05 -10.03
N ILE A 284 3.86 10.05 -9.17
CA ILE A 284 4.67 8.84 -9.15
C ILE A 284 4.65 8.16 -10.51
N LYS A 285 3.47 7.90 -11.08
CA LYS A 285 3.32 7.29 -12.40
C LYS A 285 4.02 8.09 -13.50
N ALA A 286 3.84 9.41 -13.51
CA ALA A 286 4.48 10.26 -14.51
C ALA A 286 6.01 10.17 -14.44
N ILE A 287 6.57 10.13 -13.23
CA ILE A 287 8.01 10.11 -13.01
C ILE A 287 8.60 8.71 -13.24
N THR A 288 8.00 7.67 -12.67
CA THR A 288 8.59 6.32 -12.62
C THR A 288 8.07 5.37 -13.69
N GLY A 289 6.90 5.67 -14.27
CA GLY A 289 6.25 4.83 -15.28
C GLY A 289 5.63 3.55 -14.72
N VAL A 290 5.53 3.41 -13.39
CA VAL A 290 4.90 2.26 -12.73
C VAL A 290 3.36 2.38 -12.75
N PRO A 291 2.61 1.27 -12.67
CA PRO A 291 1.18 1.34 -12.42
C PRO A 291 0.87 1.98 -11.06
N ILE A 292 -0.34 2.51 -10.91
CA ILE A 292 -0.83 3.11 -9.66
C ILE A 292 -2.23 2.61 -9.37
N SER A 293 -2.54 2.43 -8.09
CA SER A 293 -3.91 2.31 -7.59
C SER A 293 -4.42 3.72 -7.22
N MET A 294 -5.72 3.95 -7.36
CA MET A 294 -6.36 5.22 -7.05
C MET A 294 -7.76 4.99 -6.49
N GLU A 295 -8.12 5.76 -5.48
CA GLU A 295 -9.48 5.84 -4.93
C GLU A 295 -10.17 7.18 -5.28
N GLY A 296 -11.47 7.31 -4.95
CA GLY A 296 -12.23 8.53 -5.22
C GLY A 296 -13.73 8.31 -5.05
N ARG A 297 -14.53 8.65 -6.07
CA ARG A 297 -16.02 8.62 -5.98
C ARG A 297 -16.61 7.29 -5.50
N THR A 298 -15.94 6.18 -5.81
CA THR A 298 -16.42 4.82 -5.50
C THR A 298 -15.88 4.29 -4.18
N ALA A 299 -15.10 5.10 -3.45
CA ALA A 299 -14.53 4.79 -2.14
C ALA A 299 -15.22 5.56 -1.00
N ALA A 300 -16.44 6.07 -1.23
CA ALA A 300 -17.20 6.83 -0.23
C ALA A 300 -17.60 6.02 1.03
N GLY A 301 -17.35 4.71 1.04
CA GLY A 301 -17.52 3.85 2.22
C GLY A 301 -16.28 3.74 3.12
N ALA A 302 -15.16 4.35 2.71
CA ALA A 302 -13.92 4.46 3.50
C ALA A 302 -13.99 5.64 4.49
#